data_AF-I4H2H6-F1
#
_entry.id   AF-I4H2H6-F1
#
_cell.length_a   1.000
_cell.length_b   1.000
_cell.length_c   1.000
_cell.angle_alpha   90.00
_cell.angle_beta   90.00
_cell.angle_gamma   90.00
#
_symmetry.space_group_name_H-M   'P 1'
#
loop_
_entity.id
_entity.type
_entity.pdbx_description
1 polymer ?
#
loop_
_entity_poly.entity_id
_entity_poly.type
_entity_poly.pdbx_seq_one_letter_code
_entity_poly.pdbx_strand_id
1 'polypeptide(L)'
;MENSQEIEVTFTAIDKCIEIRKVDGSGMDKRCDGMLTYANCLIFVELKERKGKNSGWVGDGEEQLRNTIRVFIENHGIEDYSSRKAYIANNKKPNFQTSQQERMEKFRQETGFRLIIQNIIKIE
;
A
#
# COMPACT_ATOMS: atom_id res chain seq x y z
N MET A 1 -5.66 7.61 -10.55
CA MET A 1 -6.79 6.74 -10.18
C MET A 1 -7.77 6.77 -11.33
N GLU A 2 -8.31 5.62 -11.72
CA GLU A 2 -9.37 5.50 -12.73
C GLU A 2 -10.63 4.96 -12.05
N ASN A 3 -11.74 5.69 -12.16
CA ASN A 3 -13.02 5.36 -11.55
C ASN A 3 -14.15 5.59 -12.56
N SER A 4 -14.17 4.77 -13.62
CA SER A 4 -15.09 4.93 -14.74
C SER A 4 -16.57 4.67 -14.38
N GLN A 5 -16.82 4.07 -13.21
CA GLN A 5 -18.16 3.78 -12.70
C GLN A 5 -18.65 4.82 -11.69
N GLU A 6 -17.88 5.89 -11.44
CA GLU A 6 -18.23 6.96 -10.50
C GLU A 6 -18.54 6.45 -9.08
N ILE A 7 -17.88 5.37 -8.66
CA ILE A 7 -18.04 4.79 -7.32
C ILE A 7 -17.57 5.81 -6.29
N GLU A 8 -18.35 5.99 -5.21
CA GLU A 8 -17.91 6.82 -4.09
C GLU A 8 -16.70 6.17 -3.40
N VAL A 9 -15.59 6.90 -3.35
CA VAL A 9 -14.35 6.42 -2.74
C VAL A 9 -13.90 7.40 -1.67
N THR A 10 -13.68 6.87 -0.47
CA THR A 10 -13.08 7.63 0.63
C THR A 10 -11.56 7.50 0.55
N PHE A 11 -10.87 8.64 0.45
CA PHE A 11 -9.42 8.71 0.60
C PHE A 11 -9.05 9.21 1.99
N THR A 12 -8.19 8.46 2.68
CA THR A 12 -7.61 8.83 3.97
C THR A 12 -6.11 9.00 3.79
N ALA A 13 -5.60 10.20 4.07
CA ALA A 13 -4.15 10.44 4.13
C ALA A 13 -3.58 9.79 5.40
N ILE A 14 -2.50 9.02 5.26
CA ILE A 14 -1.88 8.29 6.37
C ILE A 14 -0.57 8.96 6.78
N ASP A 15 0.27 9.34 5.82
CA ASP A 15 1.57 9.99 6.05
C ASP A 15 1.48 11.25 6.92
N LYS A 16 0.43 12.04 6.74
CA LYS A 16 0.27 13.35 7.39
C LYS A 16 -0.66 13.36 8.58
N CYS A 17 -1.59 12.42 8.66
CA CYS A 17 -2.70 12.49 9.63
C CYS A 17 -2.64 11.41 10.71
N ILE A 18 -1.82 10.37 10.54
CA ILE A 18 -1.78 9.24 11.48
C ILE A 18 -0.36 9.06 12.01
N GLU A 19 -0.24 9.10 13.34
CA GLU A 19 1.00 8.79 14.01
C GLU A 19 1.13 7.29 14.28
N ILE A 20 1.99 6.61 13.51
CA ILE A 20 2.50 5.28 13.87
C ILE A 20 3.87 5.46 14.52
N ARG A 21 4.01 5.09 15.79
CA ARG A 21 5.25 5.26 16.57
C ARG A 21 5.94 3.92 16.77
N LYS A 22 7.27 3.94 16.81
CA LYS A 22 8.07 2.76 17.13
C LYS A 22 7.90 2.38 18.59
N VAL A 23 7.93 1.08 18.88
CA VAL A 23 7.79 0.52 20.23
C VAL A 23 8.90 1.02 21.17
N ASP A 24 10.10 1.24 20.64
CA ASP A 24 11.26 1.74 21.41
C ASP A 24 11.20 3.25 21.73
N GLY A 25 10.17 3.95 21.27
CA GLY A 25 10.00 5.39 21.47
C GLY A 25 10.96 6.27 20.66
N SER A 26 11.79 5.70 19.78
CA SER A 26 12.79 6.46 18.99
C SER A 26 12.19 7.39 17.93
N GLY A 27 10.87 7.35 17.74
CA GLY A 27 10.12 8.32 16.93
C GLY A 27 9.06 7.67 16.05
N MET A 28 8.82 8.29 14.90
CA MET A 28 7.86 7.82 13.91
C MET A 28 8.34 6.52 13.25
N ASP A 29 7.43 5.58 13.12
CA ASP A 29 7.63 4.35 12.34
C ASP A 29 7.21 4.55 10.88
N LYS A 30 7.61 3.59 10.03
CA LYS A 30 7.28 3.59 8.61
C LYS A 30 5.76 3.49 8.42
N ARG A 31 5.22 4.29 7.52
CA ARG A 31 3.80 4.25 7.15
C ARG A 31 3.65 4.57 5.67
N CYS A 32 2.57 4.09 5.07
CA CYS A 32 2.28 4.41 3.68
C CYS A 32 1.68 5.81 3.53
N ASP A 33 1.55 6.28 2.31
CA ASP A 33 1.03 7.63 2.04
C ASP A 33 -0.48 7.73 2.25
N GLY A 34 -1.24 6.71 1.86
CA GLY A 34 -2.69 6.80 1.90
C GLY A 34 -3.44 5.47 1.92
N MET A 35 -4.73 5.58 2.16
CA MET A 35 -5.69 4.48 2.15
C MET A 35 -6.92 4.90 1.35
N LEU A 36 -7.44 3.97 0.53
CA LEU A 36 -8.72 4.11 -0.15
C LEU A 36 -9.68 3.05 0.37
N THR A 37 -10.90 3.46 0.67
CA THR A 37 -12.01 2.57 1.02
C THR A 37 -13.21 2.87 0.14
N TYR A 38 -13.85 1.81 -0.36
CA TYR A 38 -15.11 1.87 -1.11
C TYR A 38 -15.78 0.51 -1.06
N ALA A 39 -17.11 0.45 -0.92
CA ALA A 39 -17.83 -0.80 -0.72
C ALA A 39 -17.11 -1.72 0.29
N ASN A 40 -16.72 -2.94 -0.12
CA ASN A 40 -15.95 -3.90 0.68
C ASN A 40 -14.47 -3.99 0.25
N CYS A 41 -13.95 -2.92 -0.34
CA CYS A 41 -12.58 -2.80 -0.82
C CYS A 41 -11.74 -1.92 0.11
N LEU A 42 -10.58 -2.46 0.52
CA LEU A 42 -9.56 -1.75 1.28
C LEU A 42 -8.26 -1.74 0.48
N ILE A 43 -7.75 -0.53 0.20
CA ILE A 43 -6.52 -0.33 -0.56
C ILE A 43 -5.55 0.55 0.21
N PHE A 44 -4.37 0.02 0.52
CA PHE A 44 -3.25 0.84 0.98
C PHE A 44 -2.39 1.30 -0.21
N VAL A 45 -1.90 2.53 -0.16
CA VAL A 45 -1.18 3.18 -1.25
C VAL A 45 0.11 3.80 -0.74
N GLU A 46 1.23 3.38 -1.34
CA GLU A 46 2.53 4.03 -1.23
C GLU A 46 2.88 4.64 -2.59
N LEU A 47 3.16 5.93 -2.61
CA LEU A 47 3.62 6.69 -3.76
C LEU A 47 5.16 6.72 -3.78
N LYS A 48 5.76 6.38 -4.91
CA LYS A 48 7.21 6.47 -5.08
C LYS A 48 7.59 7.25 -6.33
N GLU A 49 8.66 8.03 -6.22
CA GLU A 49 9.33 8.60 -7.38
C GLU A 49 10.58 7.75 -7.68
N ARG A 50 10.70 7.24 -8.92
CA ARG A 50 11.87 6.43 -9.30
C ARG A 50 13.15 7.27 -9.26
N LYS A 51 13.99 7.10 -8.23
CA LYS A 51 15.36 7.61 -8.18
C LYS A 51 16.32 6.55 -8.77
N GLY A 52 16.55 6.56 -10.07
CA GLY A 52 17.57 5.70 -10.72
C GLY A 52 17.29 4.18 -10.80
N LYS A 53 18.26 3.39 -11.30
CA LYS A 53 18.13 1.95 -11.59
C LYS A 53 18.23 1.01 -10.37
N ASN A 54 18.82 1.45 -9.25
CA ASN A 54 19.16 0.60 -8.08
C ASN A 54 18.56 1.05 -6.74
N SER A 55 17.47 1.84 -6.72
CA SER A 55 17.05 2.55 -5.49
C SER A 55 16.36 1.73 -4.40
N GLY A 56 16.18 0.41 -4.52
CA GLY A 56 15.50 -0.38 -3.48
C GLY A 56 14.06 0.06 -3.17
N TRP A 57 13.47 0.97 -3.96
CA TRP A 57 12.22 1.68 -3.68
C TRP A 57 11.01 0.76 -3.45
N VAL A 58 11.01 -0.41 -4.10
CA VAL A 58 9.98 -1.43 -3.90
C VAL A 58 10.09 -2.04 -2.50
N GLY A 59 11.30 -2.29 -2.01
CA GLY A 59 11.53 -2.81 -0.66
C GLY A 59 11.08 -1.82 0.42
N ASP A 60 11.49 -0.56 0.29
CA ASP A 60 11.08 0.49 1.23
C ASP A 60 9.56 0.67 1.25
N GLY A 61 8.95 0.73 0.06
CA GLY A 61 7.49 0.88 -0.06
C GLY A 61 6.73 -0.33 0.47
N GLU A 62 7.27 -1.54 0.26
CA GLU A 62 6.69 -2.75 0.83
C GLU A 62 6.72 -2.73 2.36
N GLU A 63 7.81 -2.26 2.97
CA GLU A 63 7.92 -2.18 4.43
C GLU A 63 6.93 -1.15 5.02
N GLN A 64 6.75 0.00 4.37
CA GLN A 64 5.75 0.99 4.75
C GLN A 64 4.32 0.43 4.69
N LEU A 65 3.99 -0.30 3.62
CA LEU A 65 2.69 -0.96 3.48
C LEU A 65 2.49 -2.01 4.57
N ARG A 66 3.49 -2.88 4.79
CA ARG A 66 3.44 -3.93 5.82
C ARG A 66 3.20 -3.36 7.21
N ASN A 67 3.93 -2.30 7.58
CA ASN A 67 3.79 -1.70 8.89
C ASN A 67 2.40 -1.08 9.08
N THR A 68 1.91 -0.36 8.08
CA THR A 68 0.57 0.26 8.12
C THR A 68 -0.53 -0.80 8.20
N ILE A 69 -0.44 -1.86 7.37
CA ILE A 69 -1.40 -2.97 7.37
C ILE A 69 -1.41 -3.68 8.73
N ARG A 70 -0.24 -3.97 9.30
CA ARG A 70 -0.13 -4.62 10.62
C ARG A 70 -0.88 -3.80 11.67
N VAL A 71 -0.57 -2.51 11.78
CA VAL A 71 -1.19 -1.60 12.74
C VAL A 71 -2.69 -1.48 12.50
N PHE A 72 -3.13 -1.42 11.25
CA PHE A 72 -4.55 -1.37 10.92
C PHE A 72 -5.29 -2.63 11.38
N ILE A 73 -4.76 -3.81 11.08
CA ILE A 73 -5.36 -5.10 11.49
C ILE A 73 -5.46 -5.18 13.01
N GLU A 74 -4.39 -4.81 13.73
CA GLU A 74 -4.34 -4.85 15.19
C GLU A 74 -5.41 -3.95 15.86
N ASN A 75 -5.87 -2.89 15.20
CA ASN A 75 -6.78 -1.91 15.78
C ASN A 75 -8.22 -1.94 15.22
N HIS A 76 -8.41 -2.41 13.99
CA HIS A 76 -9.70 -2.31 13.29
C HIS A 76 -10.24 -3.64 12.75
N GLY A 77 -9.40 -4.67 12.60
CA GLY A 77 -9.76 -5.86 11.83
C GLY A 77 -9.86 -5.58 10.32
N ILE A 78 -10.06 -6.63 9.53
CA ILE A 78 -10.15 -6.56 8.05
C ILE A 78 -11.24 -7.46 7.46
N GLU A 79 -12.06 -8.08 8.31
CA GLU A 79 -13.04 -9.12 7.99
C GLU A 79 -14.11 -8.62 7.02
N ASP A 80 -14.53 -7.37 7.17
CA ASP A 80 -15.57 -6.74 6.34
C ASP A 80 -15.10 -6.46 4.90
N TYR A 81 -13.78 -6.49 4.66
CA TYR A 81 -13.22 -6.23 3.33
C TYR A 81 -12.97 -7.53 2.58
N SER A 82 -13.76 -7.78 1.54
CA SER A 82 -13.59 -8.95 0.65
C SER A 82 -12.45 -8.74 -0.36
N SER A 83 -12.10 -7.49 -0.65
CA SER A 83 -11.04 -7.11 -1.58
C SER A 83 -9.98 -6.29 -0.86
N ARG A 84 -8.77 -6.83 -0.79
CA ARG A 84 -7.65 -6.28 -0.01
C ARG A 84 -6.44 -6.12 -0.92
N LYS A 85 -6.07 -4.88 -1.23
CA LYS A 85 -4.99 -4.56 -2.17
C LYS A 85 -3.98 -3.61 -1.52
N ALA A 86 -2.73 -3.71 -1.93
CA ALA A 86 -1.68 -2.79 -1.53
C ALA A 86 -0.93 -2.33 -2.79
N TYR A 87 -0.89 -1.04 -3.03
CA TYR A 87 -0.27 -0.46 -4.22
C TYR A 87 1.04 0.22 -3.86
N ILE A 88 2.09 -0.11 -4.60
CA ILE A 88 3.27 0.75 -4.71
C ILE A 88 3.16 1.46 -6.06
N ALA A 89 2.66 2.69 -6.03
CA ALA A 89 2.39 3.50 -7.21
C ALA A 89 3.56 4.41 -7.54
N ASN A 90 4.22 4.13 -8.65
CA ASN A 90 5.31 4.97 -9.11
C ASN A 90 4.79 6.08 -10.04
N ASN A 91 5.26 7.32 -9.89
CA ASN A 91 4.89 8.42 -10.80
C ASN A 91 5.34 8.18 -12.26
N LYS A 92 6.26 7.24 -12.49
CA LYS A 92 6.68 6.75 -13.81
C LYS A 92 6.26 5.29 -14.00
N LYS A 93 5.96 4.89 -15.24
CA LYS A 93 5.62 3.49 -15.56
C LYS A 93 6.74 2.56 -15.06
N PRO A 94 6.43 1.56 -14.22
CA PRO A 94 7.45 0.69 -13.67
C PRO A 94 7.99 -0.27 -14.75
N ASN A 95 9.23 -0.05 -15.18
CA ASN A 95 9.98 -1.02 -15.99
C ASN A 95 10.72 -1.97 -15.07
N PHE A 96 10.19 -3.19 -14.91
CA PHE A 96 10.85 -4.28 -14.18
C PHE A 96 11.74 -5.08 -15.13
N GLN A 97 12.96 -5.37 -14.69
CA GLN A 97 13.87 -6.28 -15.40
C GLN A 97 13.71 -7.74 -14.95
N THR A 98 13.03 -7.98 -13.81
CA THR A 98 12.84 -9.31 -13.21
C THR A 98 11.42 -9.49 -12.68
N SER A 99 10.93 -10.74 -12.68
CA SER A 99 9.64 -11.10 -12.11
C SER A 99 9.56 -10.72 -10.63
N GLN A 100 8.43 -10.14 -10.21
CA GLN A 100 8.15 -9.80 -8.81
C GLN A 100 7.20 -10.81 -8.15
N GLN A 101 6.95 -11.96 -8.80
CA GLN A 101 5.94 -12.93 -8.36
C GLN A 101 6.18 -13.47 -6.95
N GLU A 102 7.42 -13.88 -6.64
CA GLU A 102 7.77 -14.40 -5.31
C GLU A 102 7.54 -13.37 -4.21
N ARG A 103 7.92 -12.10 -4.46
CA ARG A 103 7.66 -10.98 -3.56
C ARG A 103 6.17 -10.76 -3.33
N MET A 104 5.38 -10.76 -4.41
CA MET A 104 3.93 -10.55 -4.34
C MET A 104 3.23 -11.68 -3.59
N GLU A 105 3.66 -12.92 -3.80
CA GLU A 105 3.10 -14.09 -3.12
C GLU A 105 3.46 -14.08 -1.63
N LYS A 106 4.73 -13.83 -1.29
CA LYS A 106 5.17 -13.69 0.10
C LYS A 106 4.42 -12.57 0.83
N PHE A 107 4.27 -11.42 0.18
CA PHE A 107 3.48 -10.31 0.73
C PHE A 107 2.04 -10.71 1.01
N ARG A 108 1.41 -11.43 0.08
CA ARG A 108 0.03 -11.91 0.25
C ARG A 108 -0.09 -12.89 1.40
N GLN A 109 0.83 -13.84 1.51
CA GLN A 109 0.82 -14.85 2.58
C GLN A 109 0.98 -14.22 3.96
N GLU A 110 1.84 -13.20 4.08
CA GLU A 110 2.15 -12.58 5.37
C GLU A 110 1.14 -11.50 5.79
N THR A 111 0.49 -10.82 4.83
CA THR A 111 -0.41 -9.69 5.13
C THR A 111 -1.89 -9.98 4.85
N GLY A 112 -2.20 -10.93 3.97
CA GLY A 112 -3.53 -11.12 3.41
C GLY A 112 -3.91 -10.15 2.29
N PHE A 113 -3.00 -9.24 1.88
CA PHE A 113 -3.25 -8.24 0.83
C PHE A 113 -2.57 -8.62 -0.48
N ARG A 114 -3.21 -8.34 -1.61
CA ARG A 114 -2.58 -8.47 -2.92
C ARG A 114 -1.69 -7.25 -3.20
N LEU A 115 -0.38 -7.46 -3.27
CA LEU A 115 0.57 -6.42 -3.70
C LEU A 115 0.44 -6.15 -5.20
N ILE A 116 0.37 -4.88 -5.59
CA ILE A 116 0.28 -4.43 -6.98
C ILE A 116 1.27 -3.28 -7.18
N ILE A 117 2.17 -3.42 -8.14
CA ILE A 117 3.17 -2.38 -8.41
C ILE A 117 2.88 -1.75 -9.78
N GLN A 118 2.05 -0.71 -9.77
CA GLN A 118 1.54 -0.03 -10.97
C GLN A 118 1.25 1.44 -10.65
N ASN A 119 1.36 2.31 -11.64
CA ASN A 119 1.12 3.75 -11.48
C ASN A 119 -0.38 4.13 -11.47
N ILE A 120 -1.27 3.22 -11.87
CA ILE A 120 -2.71 3.45 -11.95
C ILE A 120 -3.43 2.50 -11.00
N ILE A 121 -4.22 3.08 -10.10
CA ILE A 121 -5.20 2.37 -9.27
C ILE A 121 -6.53 2.41 -10.01
N LYS A 122 -7.07 1.22 -10.33
CA LYS A 122 -8.39 1.06 -10.94
C LYS A 122 -9.41 0.70 -9.87
N ILE A 123 -10.52 1.41 -9.88
CA ILE A 123 -11.69 1.12 -9.05
C ILE A 123 -12.63 0.25 -9.88
N GLU A 124 -13.06 -0.86 -9.28
CA GLU A 124 -13.82 -1.95 -9.91
C GLU A 124 -14.85 -2.51 -8.93
#